data_AF-A0A7J6LF76-F1
#
_entry.id   AF-A0A7J6LF76-F1
#
_cell.length_a   1.000
_cell.length_b   1.000
_cell.length_c   1.000
_cell.angle_alpha   90.00
_cell.angle_beta   90.00
_cell.angle_gamma   90.00
#
_symmetry.space_group_name_H-M   'P 1'
#
loop_
_entity.id
_entity.type
_entity.pdbx_description
1 polymer ?
#
loop_
_entity_poly.entity_id
_entity_poly.type
_entity_poly.pdbx_seq_one_letter_code
_entity_poly.pdbx_strand_id
1 'polypeptide(L)'
;MPSAKVPLPPLKSVFADAFMRCKNGPEVLSIINKTAIPLSYGDACHALTHLTNLGDFKRGSQEFRGFIAKLDTQVFPRIADCPMKTWRLLRYLVDLRTRNGLKVCMPWFEKTLPQCDPHVAIDILYRLYRISGVHVKYTSPLMQAALQKTFDHLDKDQFDAVSPRDLYRLVYALGVFRVRGPPLRRALTRVTPALLHAFRNGKATDIGSEGLVRIAWCIGRVIGDDDDQWCETSVWKQVQRLLKGVAKEIRLVLDSLENKDLLVLEDVYGKAEANYKPFLKDVRAAKATISYYGAPPPPKRHINDPRRVTSETLKF
;
A
#
# COMPACT_ATOMS: atom_id res chain seq x y z
N MET A 1 -2.74 -23.86 -15.29
CA MET A 1 -3.82 -24.35 -14.40
C MET A 1 -4.12 -23.26 -13.39
N PRO A 2 -5.37 -22.79 -13.24
CA PRO A 2 -5.68 -21.83 -12.19
C PRO A 2 -5.48 -22.51 -10.84
N SER A 3 -4.63 -21.93 -9.99
CA SER A 3 -4.47 -22.35 -8.61
C SER A 3 -5.84 -22.31 -7.94
N ALA A 4 -6.41 -23.49 -7.68
CA ALA A 4 -7.63 -23.62 -6.91
C ALA A 4 -7.39 -22.91 -5.59
N LYS A 5 -8.19 -21.87 -5.29
CA LYS A 5 -8.26 -21.32 -3.95
C LYS A 5 -8.72 -22.46 -3.04
N VAL A 6 -7.77 -23.20 -2.47
CA VAL A 6 -8.07 -24.16 -1.41
C VAL A 6 -8.81 -23.36 -0.34
N PRO A 7 -10.11 -23.61 -0.11
CA PRO A 7 -10.85 -22.88 0.89
C PRO A 7 -10.13 -23.12 2.21
N LEU A 8 -9.67 -22.05 2.85
CA LEU A 8 -9.13 -22.18 4.20
C LEU A 8 -10.23 -22.86 5.04
N PRO A 9 -9.93 -23.96 5.74
CA PRO A 9 -10.94 -24.66 6.53
C PRO A 9 -11.61 -23.68 7.50
N PRO A 10 -12.92 -23.85 7.76
CA PRO A 10 -13.65 -22.95 8.64
C PRO A 10 -12.94 -22.84 10.00
N LEU A 11 -12.78 -21.60 10.47
CA LEU A 11 -12.16 -21.33 11.76
C LEU A 11 -13.11 -21.87 12.84
N LYS A 12 -12.81 -23.06 13.39
CA LYS A 12 -13.49 -23.55 14.58
C LYS A 12 -13.07 -22.67 15.77
N SER A 13 -14.02 -21.92 16.31
CA SER A 13 -13.82 -21.03 17.45
C SER A 13 -14.87 -21.38 18.51
N VAL A 14 -14.40 -21.67 19.72
CA VAL A 14 -15.27 -21.95 20.88
C VAL A 14 -15.88 -20.65 21.40
N PHE A 15 -15.24 -19.51 21.10
CA PHE A 15 -15.68 -18.19 21.54
C PHE A 15 -16.44 -17.40 20.47
N ALA A 16 -16.74 -17.98 19.30
CA ALA A 16 -17.35 -17.26 18.18
C ALA A 16 -18.63 -16.51 18.59
N ASP A 17 -19.58 -17.21 19.24
CA ASP A 17 -20.85 -16.61 19.68
C ASP A 17 -20.65 -15.58 20.78
N ALA A 18 -19.64 -15.78 21.64
CA ALA A 18 -19.32 -14.84 22.70
C ALA A 18 -18.74 -13.54 22.13
N PHE A 19 -17.87 -13.63 21.12
CA PHE A 19 -17.29 -12.45 20.45
C PHE A 19 -18.32 -11.65 19.66
N MET A 20 -19.33 -12.30 19.08
CA MET A 20 -20.43 -11.62 18.39
C MET A 20 -21.28 -10.75 19.32
N ARG A 21 -21.25 -11.02 20.63
CA ARG A 21 -21.96 -10.23 21.65
C ARG A 21 -21.11 -9.09 22.23
N CYS A 22 -19.81 -9.09 21.96
CA CYS A 22 -18.93 -8.03 22.45
C CYS A 22 -19.21 -6.72 21.73
N LYS A 23 -19.33 -5.64 22.52
CA LYS A 23 -19.55 -4.28 22.03
C LYS A 23 -18.26 -3.47 21.95
N ASN A 24 -17.21 -3.93 22.62
CA ASN A 24 -15.92 -3.26 22.72
C ASN A 24 -14.76 -4.27 22.82
N GLY A 25 -13.54 -3.80 22.55
CA GLY A 25 -12.31 -4.58 22.62
C GLY A 25 -11.95 -5.08 24.03
N PRO A 26 -12.17 -4.32 25.12
CA PRO A 26 -11.97 -4.81 26.48
C PRO A 26 -12.82 -6.06 26.82
N GLU A 27 -14.06 -6.15 26.36
CA GLU A 27 -14.90 -7.34 26.52
C GLU A 27 -14.28 -8.57 25.84
N VAL A 28 -13.79 -8.41 24.60
CA VAL A 28 -13.09 -9.48 23.87
C VAL A 28 -11.86 -9.96 24.65
N LEU A 29 -11.03 -9.03 25.13
CA LEU A 29 -9.84 -9.35 25.92
C LEU A 29 -10.18 -9.98 27.28
N SER A 30 -11.26 -9.54 27.92
CA SER A 30 -11.74 -10.10 29.19
C SER A 30 -12.16 -11.56 29.02
N ILE A 31 -12.92 -11.89 27.98
CA ILE A 31 -13.31 -13.27 27.67
C ILE A 31 -12.06 -14.14 27.54
N ILE A 32 -11.12 -13.74 26.67
CA ILE A 32 -9.94 -14.54 26.37
C ILE A 32 -9.06 -14.74 27.60
N ASN A 33 -8.87 -13.70 28.43
CA ASN A 33 -7.98 -13.80 29.58
C ASN A 33 -8.59 -14.58 30.73
N LYS A 34 -9.90 -14.39 31.01
CA LYS A 34 -10.58 -15.03 32.13
C LYS A 34 -10.91 -16.50 31.89
N THR A 35 -10.96 -16.94 30.64
CA THR A 35 -11.23 -18.34 30.33
C THR A 35 -10.02 -19.22 30.58
N ALA A 36 -10.23 -20.33 31.29
CA ALA A 36 -9.23 -21.40 31.45
C ALA A 36 -9.00 -22.21 30.17
N ILE A 37 -9.90 -22.10 29.18
CA ILE A 37 -9.78 -22.78 27.90
C ILE A 37 -8.54 -22.25 27.15
N PRO A 38 -7.63 -23.12 26.68
CA PRO A 38 -6.49 -22.72 25.87
C PRO A 38 -6.93 -22.05 24.57
N LEU A 39 -6.25 -20.97 24.19
CA LEU A 39 -6.57 -20.20 23.00
C LEU A 39 -6.23 -21.03 21.74
N SER A 40 -7.22 -21.31 20.90
CA SER A 40 -6.98 -21.96 19.61
C SER A 40 -6.63 -20.95 18.51
N TYR A 41 -6.14 -21.46 17.36
CA TYR A 41 -5.92 -20.64 16.17
C TYR A 41 -7.20 -19.93 15.68
N GLY A 42 -8.34 -20.63 15.71
CA GLY A 42 -9.64 -20.08 15.32
C GLY A 42 -10.07 -18.95 16.24
N ASP A 43 -10.01 -19.19 17.55
CA ASP A 43 -10.32 -18.19 18.58
C ASP A 43 -9.43 -16.95 18.45
N ALA A 44 -8.13 -17.15 18.23
CA ALA A 44 -7.17 -16.07 18.04
C ALA A 44 -7.51 -15.21 16.81
N CYS A 45 -7.87 -15.83 15.68
CA CYS A 45 -8.26 -15.13 14.46
C CYS A 45 -9.55 -14.33 14.65
N HIS A 46 -10.56 -14.90 15.32
CA HIS A 46 -11.79 -14.19 15.64
C HIS A 46 -11.52 -13.01 16.57
N ALA A 47 -10.85 -13.25 17.69
CA ALA A 47 -10.47 -12.22 18.65
C ALA A 47 -9.78 -11.03 17.98
N LEU A 48 -8.75 -11.30 17.18
CA LEU A 48 -8.00 -10.26 16.47
C LEU A 48 -8.85 -9.52 15.45
N THR A 49 -9.77 -10.20 14.76
CA THR A 49 -10.71 -9.55 13.83
C THR A 49 -11.61 -8.56 14.58
N HIS A 50 -12.20 -8.99 15.70
CA HIS A 50 -13.05 -8.11 16.52
C HIS A 50 -12.26 -6.94 17.10
N LEU A 51 -11.05 -7.16 17.62
CA LEU A 51 -10.19 -6.10 18.12
C LEU A 51 -9.84 -5.08 17.03
N THR A 52 -9.58 -5.55 15.80
CA THR A 52 -9.27 -4.67 14.66
C THR A 52 -10.47 -3.80 14.28
N ASN A 53 -11.69 -4.34 14.39
CA ASN A 53 -12.92 -3.64 14.04
C ASN A 53 -13.41 -2.68 15.13
N LEU A 54 -13.32 -3.08 16.40
CA LEU A 54 -13.86 -2.30 17.53
C LEU A 54 -12.91 -1.18 17.96
N GLY A 55 -11.58 -1.39 17.87
CA GLY A 55 -10.57 -0.35 18.00
C GLY A 55 -10.44 0.36 19.36
N ASP A 56 -11.28 0.04 20.33
CA ASP A 56 -11.49 0.77 21.59
C ASP A 56 -10.86 0.08 22.81
N PHE A 57 -9.64 -0.42 22.65
CA PHE A 57 -8.88 -1.02 23.76
C PHE A 57 -7.51 -0.36 23.94
N LYS A 58 -7.09 -0.25 25.21
CA LYS A 58 -5.75 0.25 25.54
C LYS A 58 -4.72 -0.82 25.17
N ARG A 59 -3.93 -0.55 24.12
CA ARG A 59 -2.88 -1.43 23.56
C ARG A 59 -1.74 -1.78 24.54
N GLY A 60 -1.65 -1.09 25.68
CA GLY A 60 -0.70 -1.38 26.78
C GLY A 60 -1.36 -1.97 28.04
N SER A 61 -2.67 -2.22 27.99
CA SER A 61 -3.42 -2.80 29.11
C SER A 61 -2.87 -4.17 29.53
N GLN A 62 -3.14 -4.55 30.77
CA GLN A 62 -2.75 -5.86 31.29
C GLN A 62 -3.44 -6.98 30.51
N GLU A 63 -4.70 -6.75 30.12
CA GLU A 63 -5.53 -7.66 29.36
C GLU A 63 -4.98 -7.87 27.94
N PHE A 64 -4.56 -6.80 27.25
CA PHE A 64 -3.92 -6.95 25.95
C PHE A 64 -2.59 -7.68 26.07
N ARG A 65 -1.78 -7.38 27.09
CA ARG A 65 -0.52 -8.11 27.34
C ARG A 65 -0.75 -9.59 27.63
N GLY A 66 -1.77 -9.94 28.42
CA GLY A 66 -2.17 -11.32 28.69
C GLY A 66 -2.59 -12.06 27.42
N PHE A 67 -3.35 -11.39 26.55
CA PHE A 67 -3.74 -11.94 25.25
C PHE A 67 -2.53 -12.21 24.35
N ILE A 68 -1.61 -11.25 24.23
CA ILE A 68 -0.38 -11.41 23.45
C ILE A 68 0.48 -12.57 24.00
N ALA A 69 0.59 -12.72 25.32
CA ALA A 69 1.30 -13.84 25.93
C ALA A 69 0.65 -15.20 25.60
N LYS A 70 -0.69 -15.29 25.57
CA LYS A 70 -1.41 -16.50 25.13
C LYS A 70 -1.15 -16.82 23.66
N LEU A 71 -1.08 -15.81 22.78
CA LEU A 71 -0.72 -16.03 21.37
C LEU A 71 0.68 -16.63 21.24
N ASP A 72 1.66 -16.06 21.94
CA ASP A 72 3.07 -16.49 21.88
C ASP A 72 3.31 -17.89 22.44
N THR A 73 2.62 -18.24 23.53
CA THR A 73 2.83 -19.52 24.22
C THR A 73 1.92 -20.64 23.76
N GLN A 74 0.70 -20.33 23.29
CA GLN A 74 -0.32 -21.36 23.01
C GLN A 74 -0.64 -21.50 21.53
N VAL A 75 -0.57 -20.42 20.75
CA VAL A 75 -1.01 -20.42 19.35
C VAL A 75 0.16 -20.55 18.39
N PHE A 76 1.10 -19.62 18.42
CA PHE A 76 2.21 -19.59 17.47
C PHE A 76 3.06 -20.87 17.44
N PRO A 77 3.42 -21.51 18.58
CA PRO A 77 4.17 -22.76 18.55
C PRO A 77 3.44 -23.89 17.84
N ARG A 78 2.10 -23.92 17.90
CA ARG A 78 1.27 -24.98 17.28
C ARG A 78 1.05 -24.78 15.79
N ILE A 79 1.34 -23.60 15.26
CA ILE A 79 1.19 -23.27 13.85
C ILE A 79 2.52 -22.90 13.20
N ALA A 80 3.64 -23.06 13.90
CA ALA A 80 4.97 -22.65 13.45
C ALA A 80 5.30 -23.23 12.06
N ASP A 81 4.91 -24.49 11.83
CA ASP A 81 5.14 -25.23 10.57
C ASP A 81 4.07 -24.95 9.50
N CYS A 82 3.17 -23.99 9.74
CA CYS A 82 2.11 -23.57 8.81
C CYS A 82 2.27 -22.09 8.44
N PRO A 83 3.13 -21.73 7.48
CA PRO A 83 3.45 -20.34 7.13
C PRO A 83 2.22 -19.46 6.87
N MET A 84 1.22 -20.00 6.18
CA MET A 84 -0.02 -19.28 5.88
C MET A 84 -0.86 -18.98 7.13
N LYS A 85 -0.91 -19.90 8.09
CA LYS A 85 -1.64 -19.69 9.36
C LYS A 85 -0.91 -18.65 10.19
N THR A 86 0.41 -18.80 10.33
CA THR A 86 1.27 -17.85 11.05
C THR A 86 1.16 -16.46 10.44
N TRP A 87 1.24 -16.36 9.11
CA TRP A 87 1.09 -15.09 8.41
C TRP A 87 -0.26 -14.44 8.66
N ARG A 88 -1.35 -15.20 8.60
CA ARG A 88 -2.70 -14.66 8.83
C ARG A 88 -2.84 -14.02 10.22
N LEU A 89 -2.26 -14.62 11.26
CA LEU A 89 -2.26 -14.02 12.61
C LEU A 89 -1.36 -12.78 12.70
N LEU A 90 -0.13 -12.87 12.15
CA LEU A 90 0.80 -11.74 12.12
C LEU A 90 0.16 -10.54 11.41
N ARG A 91 -0.56 -10.77 10.30
CA ARG A 91 -1.29 -9.74 9.57
C ARG A 91 -2.27 -8.96 10.46
N TYR A 92 -3.08 -9.66 11.27
CA TYR A 92 -4.01 -8.96 12.16
C TYR A 92 -3.27 -8.19 13.26
N LEU A 93 -2.23 -8.78 13.85
CA LEU A 93 -1.43 -8.11 14.89
C LEU A 93 -0.76 -6.84 14.37
N VAL A 94 -0.32 -6.86 13.12
CA VAL A 94 0.16 -5.68 12.41
C VAL A 94 -0.95 -4.64 12.21
N ASP A 95 -2.14 -5.05 11.80
CA ASP A 95 -3.28 -4.14 11.61
C ASP A 95 -3.72 -3.45 12.91
N LEU A 96 -3.48 -4.06 14.07
CA LEU A 96 -3.68 -3.42 15.37
C LEU A 96 -2.68 -2.27 15.65
N ARG A 97 -1.62 -2.10 14.85
CA ARG A 97 -0.62 -1.02 14.94
C ARG A 97 -0.07 -0.80 16.37
N THR A 98 0.22 -1.87 17.09
CA THR A 98 0.72 -1.79 18.49
C THR A 98 2.22 -2.04 18.56
N ARG A 99 2.98 -1.20 19.28
CA ARG A 99 4.43 -1.39 19.50
C ARG A 99 4.74 -2.76 20.14
N ASN A 100 3.90 -3.19 21.09
CA ASN A 100 4.10 -4.46 21.80
C ASN A 100 3.75 -5.68 20.93
N GLY A 101 2.70 -5.58 20.11
CA GLY A 101 2.36 -6.61 19.12
C GLY A 101 3.48 -6.83 18.12
N LEU A 102 4.13 -5.75 17.65
CA LEU A 102 5.30 -5.86 16.78
C LEU A 102 6.45 -6.62 17.42
N LYS A 103 6.87 -6.25 18.63
CA LYS A 103 7.96 -6.94 19.34
C LYS A 103 7.72 -8.44 19.47
N VAL A 104 6.48 -8.83 19.78
CA VAL A 104 6.12 -10.26 19.89
C VAL A 104 6.01 -10.93 18.52
N CYS A 105 5.61 -10.20 17.48
CA CYS A 105 5.58 -10.72 16.12
C CYS A 105 6.97 -10.89 15.49
N MET A 106 7.97 -10.11 15.90
CA MET A 106 9.30 -10.07 15.25
C MET A 106 9.94 -11.45 15.09
N PRO A 107 10.04 -12.31 16.14
CA PRO A 107 10.66 -13.63 15.99
C PRO A 107 9.87 -14.55 15.05
N TRP A 108 8.55 -14.38 15.01
CA TRP A 108 7.68 -15.16 14.13
C TRP A 108 7.74 -14.68 12.67
N PHE A 109 7.95 -13.38 12.45
CA PHE A 109 8.26 -12.84 11.14
C PHE A 109 9.57 -13.43 10.59
N GLU A 110 10.63 -13.44 11.39
CA GLU A 110 11.93 -13.99 11.01
C GLU A 110 11.86 -15.47 10.65
N LYS A 111 11.03 -16.26 11.35
CA LYS A 111 10.79 -17.68 11.03
C LYS A 111 9.94 -17.90 9.79
N THR A 112 8.92 -17.06 9.58
CA THR A 112 7.94 -17.27 8.49
C THR A 112 8.47 -16.75 7.16
N LEU A 113 9.19 -15.62 7.17
CA LEU A 113 9.63 -14.91 5.98
C LEU A 113 10.40 -15.78 4.96
N PRO A 114 11.32 -16.68 5.35
CA PRO A 114 12.02 -17.55 4.40
C PRO A 114 11.09 -18.49 3.62
N GLN A 115 9.94 -18.83 4.18
CA GLN A 115 8.97 -19.80 3.65
C GLN A 115 7.80 -19.13 2.91
N CYS A 116 7.78 -17.80 2.86
CA CYS A 116 6.70 -17.04 2.24
C CYS A 116 6.72 -17.14 0.71
N ASP A 117 5.53 -17.16 0.13
CA ASP A 117 5.28 -16.92 -1.29
C ASP A 117 5.49 -15.44 -1.67
N PRO A 118 5.66 -15.10 -2.96
CA PRO A 118 5.87 -13.72 -3.42
C PRO A 118 4.78 -12.75 -2.92
N HIS A 119 3.51 -13.14 -2.98
CA HIS A 119 2.40 -12.31 -2.52
C HIS A 119 2.46 -12.00 -1.02
N VAL A 120 2.89 -12.97 -0.21
CA VAL A 120 3.07 -12.80 1.23
C VAL A 120 4.26 -11.89 1.51
N ALA A 121 5.39 -12.08 0.81
CA ALA A 121 6.56 -11.23 0.97
C ALA A 121 6.25 -9.74 0.68
N ILE A 122 5.47 -9.48 -0.37
CA ILE A 122 4.98 -8.14 -0.69
C ILE A 122 4.04 -7.59 0.38
N ASP A 123 3.07 -8.38 0.84
CA ASP A 123 2.12 -7.92 1.87
C ASP A 123 2.83 -7.66 3.20
N ILE A 124 3.86 -8.46 3.55
CA ILE A 124 4.76 -8.19 4.70
C ILE A 124 5.45 -6.84 4.52
N LEU A 125 6.12 -6.60 3.38
CA LEU A 125 6.81 -5.32 3.12
C LEU A 125 5.86 -4.12 3.21
N TYR A 126 4.71 -4.21 2.54
CA TYR A 126 3.70 -3.17 2.52
C TYR A 126 3.15 -2.87 3.92
N ARG A 127 2.98 -3.90 4.75
CA ARG A 127 2.46 -3.76 6.11
C ARG A 127 3.50 -3.26 7.10
N LEU A 128 4.75 -3.73 7.00
CA LEU A 128 5.87 -3.17 7.75
C LEU A 128 5.98 -1.67 7.50
N TYR A 129 5.71 -1.21 6.27
CA TYR A 129 5.60 0.22 5.97
C TYR A 129 4.47 0.91 6.78
N ARG A 130 3.24 0.38 6.76
CA ARG A 130 2.10 1.03 7.45
C ARG A 130 2.33 1.17 8.95
N ILE A 131 3.15 0.29 9.52
CA ILE A 131 3.64 0.36 10.88
C ILE A 131 4.79 1.37 11.04
N SER A 132 5.66 1.47 10.02
CA SER A 132 6.91 2.21 10.05
C SER A 132 6.76 3.72 9.97
N GLY A 133 5.54 4.27 9.95
CA GLY A 133 5.31 5.71 10.02
C GLY A 133 6.08 6.41 11.16
N VAL A 134 6.58 5.66 12.17
CA VAL A 134 7.47 6.18 13.21
C VAL A 134 8.65 5.25 13.60
N HIS A 135 8.68 3.93 13.28
CA HIS A 135 9.52 2.97 14.04
C HIS A 135 10.34 1.90 13.32
N VAL A 136 10.04 1.51 12.08
CA VAL A 136 10.88 0.54 11.34
C VAL A 136 11.73 1.31 10.35
N LYS A 137 12.97 1.62 10.74
CA LYS A 137 13.93 2.24 9.82
C LYS A 137 14.22 1.25 8.69
N TYR A 138 14.55 1.78 7.51
CA TYR A 138 15.07 0.98 6.39
C TYR A 138 16.20 0.04 6.82
N THR A 139 17.00 0.45 7.80
CA THR A 139 18.12 -0.33 8.38
C THR A 139 17.70 -1.47 9.32
N SER A 140 16.40 -1.71 9.53
CA SER A 140 15.95 -2.83 10.36
C SER A 140 16.32 -4.17 9.68
N PRO A 141 16.89 -5.15 10.42
CA PRO A 141 17.20 -6.46 9.88
C PRO A 141 15.99 -7.14 9.22
N LEU A 142 14.80 -7.04 9.82
CA LEU A 142 13.58 -7.60 9.26
C LEU A 142 13.17 -6.91 7.94
N MET A 143 13.35 -5.59 7.85
CA MET A 143 13.07 -4.86 6.62
C MET A 143 14.00 -5.31 5.50
N GLN A 144 15.30 -5.39 5.79
CA GLN A 144 16.31 -5.86 4.83
C GLN A 144 16.05 -7.30 4.40
N ALA A 145 15.72 -8.18 5.35
CA ALA A 145 15.36 -9.57 5.03
C ALA A 145 14.10 -9.64 4.15
N ALA A 146 13.06 -8.84 4.45
CA ALA A 146 11.83 -8.84 3.66
C ALA A 146 12.05 -8.28 2.25
N LEU A 147 12.89 -7.26 2.11
CA LEU A 147 13.32 -6.72 0.83
C LEU A 147 14.09 -7.77 0.05
N GLN A 148 15.11 -8.38 0.67
CA GLN A 148 15.92 -9.41 0.05
C GLN A 148 15.06 -10.58 -0.44
N LYS A 149 14.17 -11.11 0.42
CA LYS A 149 13.27 -12.21 0.05
C LYS A 149 12.38 -11.85 -1.14
N THR A 150 11.84 -10.63 -1.16
CA THR A 150 11.01 -10.15 -2.27
C THR A 150 11.83 -10.03 -3.56
N PHE A 151 13.07 -9.58 -3.43
CA PHE A 151 14.05 -9.50 -4.52
C PHE A 151 14.47 -10.88 -5.04
N ASP A 152 14.63 -11.88 -4.17
CA ASP A 152 14.92 -13.27 -4.57
C ASP A 152 13.76 -13.86 -5.39
N HIS A 153 12.52 -13.55 -5.03
CA HIS A 153 11.36 -13.94 -5.82
C HIS A 153 11.33 -13.21 -7.18
N LEU A 154 11.78 -11.94 -7.23
CA LEU A 154 11.82 -11.14 -8.46
C LEU A 154 12.84 -11.71 -9.43
N ASP A 155 13.97 -12.21 -8.91
CA ASP A 155 15.05 -12.78 -9.72
C ASP A 155 14.70 -14.17 -10.25
N LYS A 156 13.75 -14.87 -9.62
CA LYS A 156 13.23 -16.17 -10.05
C LYS A 156 12.02 -16.07 -10.99
N ASP A 157 11.68 -14.88 -11.46
CA ASP A 157 10.52 -14.63 -12.34
C ASP A 157 9.17 -15.12 -11.77
N GLN A 158 9.05 -15.21 -10.44
CA GLN A 158 7.86 -15.75 -9.76
C GLN A 158 6.71 -14.73 -9.64
N PHE A 159 6.86 -13.57 -10.27
CA PHE A 159 5.91 -12.45 -10.16
C PHE A 159 4.84 -12.44 -11.26
N ASP A 160 4.96 -13.29 -12.27
CA ASP A 160 3.95 -13.41 -13.33
C ASP A 160 2.59 -13.89 -12.81
N ALA A 161 2.58 -14.61 -11.68
CA ALA A 161 1.39 -15.08 -11.00
C ALA A 161 0.85 -14.10 -9.94
N VAL A 162 1.54 -12.99 -9.69
CA VAL A 162 1.18 -12.01 -8.65
C VAL A 162 0.15 -11.02 -9.20
N SER A 163 -0.86 -10.71 -8.39
CA SER A 163 -1.93 -9.80 -8.80
C SER A 163 -1.39 -8.38 -9.05
N PRO A 164 -1.94 -7.61 -10.02
CA PRO A 164 -1.59 -6.20 -10.21
C PRO A 164 -1.74 -5.37 -8.93
N ARG A 165 -2.68 -5.77 -8.06
CA ARG A 165 -2.91 -5.19 -6.74
C ARG A 165 -1.71 -5.35 -5.82
N ASP A 166 -1.10 -6.53 -5.78
CA ASP A 166 0.08 -6.75 -4.95
C ASP A 166 1.33 -6.13 -5.59
N LEU A 167 1.43 -6.17 -6.92
CA LEU A 167 2.50 -5.52 -7.65
C LEU A 167 2.62 -4.01 -7.36
N TYR A 168 1.52 -3.26 -7.27
CA TYR A 168 1.62 -1.84 -6.88
C TYR A 168 2.01 -1.66 -5.40
N ARG A 169 1.59 -2.57 -4.50
CA ARG A 169 1.98 -2.53 -3.09
C ARG A 169 3.49 -2.67 -2.93
N LEU A 170 4.11 -3.52 -3.76
CA LEU A 170 5.56 -3.63 -3.83
C LEU A 170 6.20 -2.31 -4.27
N VAL A 171 5.78 -1.75 -5.41
CA VAL A 171 6.31 -0.48 -5.92
C VAL A 171 6.19 0.62 -4.86
N TYR A 172 5.04 0.69 -4.20
CA TYR A 172 4.80 1.65 -3.13
C TYR A 172 5.69 1.44 -1.92
N ALA A 173 5.80 0.20 -1.41
CA ALA A 173 6.67 -0.12 -0.29
C ALA A 173 8.11 0.34 -0.56
N LEU A 174 8.64 0.05 -1.74
CA LEU A 174 9.99 0.46 -2.15
C LEU A 174 10.16 1.99 -2.15
N GLY A 175 9.18 2.71 -2.71
CA GLY A 175 9.21 4.18 -2.71
C GLY A 175 9.17 4.78 -1.31
N VAL A 176 8.40 4.20 -0.38
CA VAL A 176 8.34 4.69 1.00
C VAL A 176 9.63 4.41 1.76
N PHE A 177 10.21 3.22 1.59
CA PHE A 177 11.48 2.88 2.22
C PHE A 177 12.68 3.65 1.67
N ARG A 178 12.44 4.58 0.72
CA ARG A 178 13.48 5.36 0.05
C ARG A 178 14.54 4.46 -0.58
N VAL A 179 14.12 3.27 -1.04
CA VAL A 179 14.96 2.45 -1.91
C VAL A 179 15.19 3.27 -3.18
N ARG A 180 16.44 3.49 -3.55
CA ARG A 180 16.85 4.32 -4.70
C ARG A 180 17.86 3.59 -5.56
N GLY A 181 18.11 4.11 -6.76
CA GLY A 181 19.13 3.57 -7.64
C GLY A 181 18.83 2.13 -8.10
N PRO A 182 19.85 1.25 -8.23
CA PRO A 182 19.71 -0.05 -8.88
C PRO A 182 18.59 -0.97 -8.34
N PRO A 183 18.35 -1.11 -7.02
CA PRO A 183 17.28 -1.97 -6.52
C PRO A 183 15.87 -1.50 -6.90
N LEU A 184 15.60 -0.18 -6.86
CA LEU A 184 14.30 0.37 -7.28
C LEU A 184 14.10 0.19 -8.79
N ARG A 185 15.15 0.44 -9.59
CA ARG A 185 15.12 0.22 -11.04
C ARG A 185 14.81 -1.23 -11.37
N ARG A 186 15.50 -2.17 -10.73
CA ARG A 186 15.30 -3.61 -10.90
C ARG A 186 13.85 -4.02 -10.62
N ALA A 187 13.27 -3.54 -9.52
CA ALA A 187 11.87 -3.80 -9.21
C ALA A 187 10.92 -3.22 -10.27
N LEU A 188 11.14 -1.96 -10.69
CA LEU A 188 10.32 -1.32 -11.72
C LEU A 188 10.42 -2.05 -13.06
N THR A 189 11.60 -2.50 -13.48
CA THR A 189 11.79 -3.31 -14.71
C THR A 189 10.89 -4.54 -14.71
N ARG A 190 10.83 -5.24 -13.58
CA ARG A 190 10.08 -6.50 -13.46
C ARG A 190 8.57 -6.29 -13.34
N VAL A 191 8.16 -5.27 -12.61
CA VAL A 191 6.75 -5.05 -12.30
C VAL A 191 6.01 -4.27 -13.39
N THR A 192 6.72 -3.41 -14.13
CA THR A 192 6.13 -2.53 -15.14
C THR A 192 5.35 -3.25 -16.25
N PRO A 193 5.85 -4.34 -16.86
CA PRO A 193 5.12 -5.06 -17.90
C PRO A 193 3.76 -5.57 -17.43
N ALA A 194 3.70 -6.18 -16.24
CA ALA A 194 2.49 -6.72 -15.66
C ALA A 194 1.48 -5.62 -15.29
N LEU A 195 1.94 -4.49 -14.73
CA LEU A 195 1.08 -3.34 -14.48
C LEU A 195 0.54 -2.74 -15.78
N LEU A 196 1.38 -2.55 -16.80
CA LEU A 196 0.96 -2.06 -18.11
C LEU A 196 -0.08 -2.97 -18.77
N HIS A 197 0.09 -4.29 -18.65
CA HIS A 197 -0.88 -5.26 -19.12
C HIS A 197 -2.22 -5.13 -18.37
N ALA A 198 -2.19 -4.89 -17.05
CA ALA A 198 -3.39 -4.64 -16.27
C ALA A 198 -4.13 -3.37 -16.75
N PHE A 199 -3.41 -2.27 -16.98
CA PHE A 199 -3.98 -1.04 -17.51
C PHE A 199 -4.63 -1.23 -18.89
N ARG A 200 -3.94 -1.93 -19.81
CA ARG A 200 -4.47 -2.18 -21.17
C ARG A 200 -5.74 -3.02 -21.19
N ASN A 201 -5.92 -3.90 -20.20
CA ASN A 201 -7.06 -4.81 -20.11
C ASN A 201 -8.16 -4.31 -19.16
N GLY A 202 -8.16 -3.02 -18.80
CA GLY A 202 -9.20 -2.45 -17.94
C GLY A 202 -9.20 -2.95 -16.50
N LYS A 203 -8.13 -3.59 -16.04
CA LYS A 203 -7.96 -4.05 -14.64
C LYS A 203 -7.36 -2.97 -13.73
N ALA A 204 -7.33 -1.73 -14.20
CA ALA A 204 -6.82 -0.59 -13.44
C ALA A 204 -7.70 -0.27 -12.22
N THR A 205 -9.00 -0.55 -12.30
CA THR A 205 -9.95 -0.39 -11.19
C THR A 205 -9.57 -1.23 -9.96
N ASP A 206 -8.94 -2.39 -10.16
CA ASP A 206 -8.49 -3.27 -9.07
C ASP A 206 -7.32 -2.68 -8.26
N ILE A 207 -6.64 -1.67 -8.81
CA ILE A 207 -5.56 -0.92 -8.14
C ILE A 207 -6.14 0.12 -7.17
N GLY A 208 -7.28 0.72 -7.53
CA GLY A 208 -7.92 1.82 -6.79
C GLY A 208 -7.17 3.16 -6.90
N SER A 209 -7.88 4.26 -6.65
CA SER A 209 -7.36 5.63 -6.76
C SER A 209 -6.10 5.87 -5.92
N GLU A 210 -6.11 5.39 -4.66
CA GLU A 210 -4.95 5.40 -3.76
C GLU A 210 -3.73 4.69 -4.37
N GLY A 211 -3.93 3.52 -5.01
CA GLY A 211 -2.86 2.76 -5.65
C GLY A 211 -2.25 3.50 -6.83
N LEU A 212 -3.08 4.18 -7.64
CA LEU A 212 -2.62 4.97 -8.79
C LEU A 212 -1.72 6.14 -8.36
N VAL A 213 -2.16 6.91 -7.35
CA VAL A 213 -1.37 8.03 -6.79
C VAL A 213 -0.02 7.54 -6.30
N ARG A 214 0.01 6.37 -5.66
CA ARG A 214 1.23 5.78 -5.10
C ARG A 214 2.20 5.32 -6.17
N ILE A 215 1.72 4.71 -7.25
CA ILE A 215 2.58 4.34 -8.39
C ILE A 215 3.20 5.62 -8.98
N ALA A 216 2.40 6.66 -9.22
CA ALA A 216 2.90 7.93 -9.74
C ALA A 216 3.98 8.52 -8.82
N TRP A 217 3.71 8.58 -7.51
CA TRP A 217 4.67 9.05 -6.51
C TRP A 217 5.99 8.29 -6.53
N CYS A 218 5.97 6.95 -6.59
CA CYS A 218 7.19 6.15 -6.65
C CYS A 218 7.99 6.40 -7.91
N ILE A 219 7.33 6.50 -9.07
CA ILE A 219 7.98 6.84 -10.34
C ILE A 219 8.62 8.23 -10.24
N GLY A 220 7.91 9.21 -9.67
CA GLY A 220 8.41 10.57 -9.46
C GLY A 220 9.69 10.64 -8.62
N ARG A 221 9.94 9.68 -7.72
CA ARG A 221 11.22 9.62 -6.99
C ARG A 221 12.38 9.21 -7.87
N VAL A 222 12.15 8.32 -8.83
CA VAL A 222 13.22 7.88 -9.75
C VAL A 222 13.52 8.93 -10.80
N ILE A 223 12.54 9.75 -11.13
CA ILE A 223 12.69 10.91 -12.01
C ILE A 223 13.63 11.97 -11.42
N GLY A 224 13.69 12.06 -10.09
CA GLY A 224 14.54 13.01 -9.38
C GLY A 224 15.90 12.44 -8.94
N ASP A 225 16.19 11.16 -9.25
CA ASP A 225 17.54 10.63 -9.10
C ASP A 225 18.27 10.90 -10.42
N ASP A 226 19.09 11.96 -10.49
CA ASP A 226 19.89 12.40 -11.66
C ASP A 226 20.82 11.28 -12.15
N ASP A 227 20.28 10.36 -12.94
CA ASP A 227 21.01 9.29 -13.59
C ASP A 227 20.64 9.26 -15.07
N ASP A 228 21.39 10.06 -15.82
CA ASP A 228 21.23 10.25 -17.26
C ASP A 228 21.37 8.92 -18.02
N GLN A 229 22.17 7.97 -17.51
CA GLN A 229 22.41 6.69 -18.17
C GLN A 229 21.18 5.77 -18.15
N TRP A 230 20.37 5.81 -17.09
CA TRP A 230 19.16 4.98 -17.04
C TRP A 230 18.04 5.52 -17.92
N CYS A 231 17.96 6.85 -18.08
CA CYS A 231 16.92 7.55 -18.83
C CYS A 231 16.94 7.25 -20.35
N GLU A 232 17.99 6.62 -20.86
CA GLU A 232 18.09 6.22 -22.26
C GLU A 232 17.70 4.76 -22.52
N THR A 233 17.46 3.98 -21.47
CA THR A 233 17.20 2.54 -21.58
C THR A 233 15.80 2.20 -22.08
N SER A 234 15.65 1.02 -22.70
CA SER A 234 14.34 0.48 -23.12
C SER A 234 13.40 0.25 -21.92
N VAL A 235 13.97 -0.08 -20.76
CA VAL A 235 13.27 -0.19 -19.48
C VAL A 235 12.65 1.15 -19.07
N TRP A 236 13.42 2.24 -19.15
CA TRP A 236 12.92 3.56 -18.82
C TRP A 236 11.72 3.96 -19.69
N LYS A 237 11.78 3.67 -20.99
CA LYS A 237 10.65 3.87 -21.91
C LYS A 237 9.40 3.11 -21.47
N GLN A 238 9.53 1.94 -20.83
CA GLN A 238 8.39 1.22 -20.25
C GLN A 238 7.86 1.91 -18.99
N VAL A 239 8.73 2.39 -18.11
CA VAL A 239 8.34 3.13 -16.89
C VAL A 239 7.62 4.44 -17.26
N GLN A 240 8.06 5.14 -18.30
CA GLN A 240 7.35 6.29 -18.85
C GLN A 240 5.95 5.91 -19.35
N ARG A 241 5.82 4.79 -20.08
CA ARG A 241 4.51 4.29 -20.52
C ARG A 241 3.61 3.94 -19.33
N LEU A 242 4.17 3.43 -18.24
CA LEU A 242 3.42 3.15 -17.01
C LEU A 242 2.89 4.45 -16.40
N LEU A 243 3.73 5.48 -16.28
CA LEU A 243 3.31 6.81 -15.81
C LEU A 243 2.20 7.40 -16.69
N LYS A 244 2.29 7.20 -18.02
CA LYS A 244 1.23 7.58 -18.96
C LYS A 244 -0.10 6.89 -18.65
N GLY A 245 -0.06 5.57 -18.44
CA GLY A 245 -1.24 4.77 -18.11
C GLY A 245 -1.87 5.24 -16.80
N VAL A 246 -1.04 5.42 -15.77
CA VAL A 246 -1.47 5.93 -14.47
C VAL A 246 -2.11 7.31 -14.58
N ALA A 247 -1.53 8.23 -15.36
CA ALA A 247 -2.10 9.57 -15.55
C ALA A 247 -3.46 9.55 -16.27
N LYS A 248 -3.68 8.61 -17.20
CA LYS A 248 -4.99 8.43 -17.84
C LYS A 248 -6.05 7.97 -16.84
N GLU A 249 -5.73 6.97 -16.03
CA GLU A 249 -6.66 6.43 -15.03
C GLU A 249 -6.97 7.43 -13.92
N ILE A 250 -5.96 8.19 -13.47
CA ILE A 250 -6.15 9.25 -12.47
C ILE A 250 -7.18 10.26 -12.92
N ARG A 251 -7.16 10.66 -14.20
CA ARG A 251 -8.15 11.60 -14.76
C ARG A 251 -9.58 11.08 -14.66
N LEU A 252 -9.78 9.76 -14.68
CA LEU A 252 -11.10 9.15 -14.54
C LEU A 252 -11.60 9.12 -13.09
N VAL A 253 -10.70 9.27 -12.11
CA VAL A 253 -11.02 9.16 -10.68
C VAL A 253 -10.68 10.44 -9.90
N LEU A 254 -10.42 11.57 -10.57
CA LEU A 254 -10.01 12.83 -9.97
C LEU A 254 -10.96 13.30 -8.86
N ASP A 255 -12.26 13.20 -9.09
CA ASP A 255 -13.29 13.64 -8.13
C ASP A 255 -13.29 12.83 -6.83
N SER A 256 -12.65 11.65 -6.82
CA SER A 256 -12.53 10.78 -5.65
C SER A 256 -11.22 10.99 -4.85
N LEU A 257 -10.33 11.86 -5.34
CA LEU A 257 -9.03 12.10 -4.70
C LEU A 257 -9.12 13.16 -3.61
N GLU A 258 -8.37 12.95 -2.53
CA GLU A 258 -8.19 13.96 -1.50
C GLU A 258 -7.18 15.04 -1.93
N ASN A 259 -7.28 16.25 -1.38
CA ASN A 259 -6.35 17.35 -1.68
C ASN A 259 -4.86 16.97 -1.48
N LYS A 260 -4.56 16.15 -0.47
CA LYS A 260 -3.19 15.67 -0.22
C LYS A 260 -2.65 14.84 -1.40
N ASP A 261 -3.51 14.08 -2.06
CA ASP A 261 -3.14 13.22 -3.18
C ASP A 261 -2.95 14.04 -4.46
N LEU A 262 -3.77 15.09 -4.63
CA LEU A 262 -3.60 16.05 -5.74
C LEU A 262 -2.25 16.78 -5.67
N LEU A 263 -1.84 17.24 -4.48
CA LEU A 263 -0.53 17.87 -4.27
C LEU A 263 0.64 16.92 -4.60
N VAL A 264 0.52 15.64 -4.21
CA VAL A 264 1.51 14.61 -4.55
C VAL A 264 1.64 14.45 -6.05
N LEU A 265 0.51 14.41 -6.77
CA LEU A 265 0.49 14.25 -8.22
C LEU A 265 1.04 15.48 -8.95
N GLU A 266 0.74 16.68 -8.46
CA GLU A 266 1.26 17.93 -9.02
C GLU A 266 2.79 18.00 -8.93
N ASP A 267 3.38 17.65 -7.78
CA ASP A 267 4.84 17.56 -7.61
C ASP A 267 5.46 16.54 -8.56
N VAL A 268 4.90 15.33 -8.63
CA VAL A 268 5.40 14.25 -9.49
C VAL A 268 5.35 14.65 -10.96
N TYR A 269 4.22 15.17 -11.44
CA TYR A 269 4.06 15.55 -12.84
C TYR A 269 4.84 16.80 -13.18
N GLY A 270 5.07 17.70 -12.21
CA GLY A 270 5.97 18.83 -12.33
C GLY A 270 7.41 18.40 -12.59
N LYS A 271 7.96 17.52 -11.74
CA LYS A 271 9.32 16.96 -11.92
C LYS A 271 9.47 16.24 -13.25
N ALA A 272 8.47 15.45 -13.60
CA ALA A 272 8.48 14.69 -14.83
C ALA A 272 8.44 15.58 -16.08
N GLU A 273 7.72 16.70 -16.05
CA GLU A 273 7.75 17.69 -17.13
C GLU A 273 9.09 18.43 -17.24
N ALA A 274 9.72 18.77 -16.12
CA ALA A 274 11.00 19.48 -16.10
C ALA A 274 12.16 18.61 -16.63
N ASN A 275 12.18 17.32 -16.28
CA ASN A 275 13.31 16.44 -16.56
C ASN A 275 13.21 15.69 -17.89
N TYR A 276 12.04 15.67 -18.56
CA TYR A 276 11.87 14.94 -19.84
C TYR A 276 11.25 15.81 -20.93
N LYS A 277 12.10 16.34 -21.82
CA LYS A 277 11.76 17.35 -22.84
C LYS A 277 10.61 16.95 -23.79
N PRO A 278 10.48 15.70 -24.28
CA PRO A 278 9.23 15.22 -24.90
C PRO A 278 8.33 14.57 -23.84
N PHE A 279 7.61 15.38 -23.07
CA PHE A 279 6.74 14.86 -22.01
C PHE A 279 5.39 14.37 -22.55
N LEU A 280 4.90 13.26 -21.99
CA LEU A 280 3.71 12.55 -22.44
C LEU A 280 2.46 13.44 -22.36
N LYS A 281 1.77 13.65 -23.51
CA LYS A 281 0.55 14.47 -23.62
C LYS A 281 -0.47 14.21 -22.50
N ASP A 282 -0.69 12.95 -22.13
CA ASP A 282 -1.64 12.56 -21.09
C ASP A 282 -1.21 13.04 -19.69
N VAL A 283 0.09 13.09 -19.41
CA VAL A 283 0.58 13.55 -18.13
C VAL A 283 0.52 15.08 -18.04
N ARG A 284 0.82 15.80 -19.12
CA ARG A 284 0.56 17.25 -19.21
C ARG A 284 -0.93 17.56 -19.02
N ALA A 285 -1.81 16.81 -19.68
CA ALA A 285 -3.25 16.97 -19.53
C ALA A 285 -3.73 16.68 -18.10
N ALA A 286 -3.21 15.62 -17.47
CA ALA A 286 -3.52 15.31 -16.07
C ALA A 286 -3.05 16.43 -15.12
N LYS A 287 -1.81 16.92 -15.27
CA LYS A 287 -1.28 18.04 -14.49
C LYS A 287 -2.15 19.29 -14.63
N ALA A 288 -2.47 19.69 -15.87
CA ALA A 288 -3.33 20.85 -16.13
C ALA A 288 -4.72 20.70 -15.50
N THR A 289 -5.29 19.49 -15.52
CA THR A 289 -6.58 19.20 -14.88
C THR A 289 -6.46 19.32 -13.35
N ILE A 290 -5.40 18.77 -12.74
CA ILE A 290 -5.16 18.87 -11.29
C ILE A 290 -5.00 20.32 -10.85
N SER A 291 -4.19 21.11 -11.55
CA SER A 291 -4.00 22.53 -11.20
C SER A 291 -5.29 23.36 -11.37
N TYR A 292 -6.21 22.96 -12.26
CA TYR A 292 -7.53 23.57 -12.35
C TYR A 292 -8.41 23.27 -11.12
N TYR A 293 -8.37 22.05 -10.59
CA TYR A 293 -9.08 21.68 -9.35
C TYR A 293 -8.47 22.32 -8.09
N GLY A 294 -7.16 22.60 -8.09
CA GLY A 294 -6.46 23.29 -7.01
C GLY A 294 -6.56 24.82 -7.03
N ALA A 295 -6.98 25.41 -8.16
CA ALA A 295 -7.21 26.84 -8.27
C ALA A 295 -8.56 27.20 -7.63
N PRO A 296 -8.68 28.35 -6.93
CA PRO A 296 -9.99 28.88 -6.59
C PRO A 296 -10.81 29.02 -7.87
N PRO A 297 -12.14 28.79 -7.82
CA PRO A 297 -12.97 28.82 -9.02
C PRO A 297 -12.73 30.15 -9.76
N PRO A 298 -12.64 30.13 -11.10
CA PRO A 298 -12.41 31.36 -11.85
C PRO A 298 -13.47 32.38 -11.44
N PRO A 299 -13.09 33.65 -11.20
CA PRO A 299 -14.06 34.67 -10.84
C PRO A 299 -15.16 34.65 -11.89
N LYS A 300 -16.42 34.51 -11.45
CA LYS A 300 -17.58 34.53 -12.35
C LYS A 300 -17.44 35.77 -13.21
N ARG A 301 -17.14 35.62 -14.50
CA ARG A 301 -17.24 36.72 -15.44
C ARG A 301 -18.70 37.18 -15.37
N HIS A 302 -18.93 38.39 -14.88
CA HIS A 302 -20.20 39.05 -15.05
C HIS A 302 -20.40 39.23 -16.56
N ILE A 303 -21.06 38.26 -17.18
CA ILE A 303 -21.68 38.42 -18.47
C ILE A 303 -22.81 39.43 -18.21
N ASN A 304 -22.71 40.60 -18.84
CA ASN A 304 -23.59 41.77 -18.78
C ASN A 304 -23.10 42.91 -17.88
N ASP A 305 -22.12 43.69 -18.36
CA ASP A 305 -22.10 45.13 -18.11
C ASP A 305 -22.34 45.86 -19.45
N PRO A 306 -23.52 46.47 -19.66
CA PRO A 306 -23.85 47.15 -20.93
C PRO A 306 -23.11 48.48 -21.16
N ARG A 307 -22.20 48.92 -20.29
CA ARG A 307 -21.63 50.28 -20.34
C ARG A 307 -20.40 50.46 -21.25
N ARG A 308 -20.28 49.68 -22.32
CA ARG A 308 -19.27 49.93 -23.37
C ARG A 308 -19.93 50.18 -24.72
N VAL A 309 -20.65 51.30 -24.80
CA VAL A 309 -20.95 51.94 -26.08
C VAL A 309 -20.72 53.44 -25.90
N THR A 310 -19.95 54.02 -26.84
CA THR A 310 -19.55 55.44 -27.00
C THR A 310 -18.49 55.94 -26.00
N SER A 311 -17.43 56.65 -26.37
CA SER A 311 -17.27 57.57 -27.50
C SER A 311 -15.84 57.55 -28.08
N GLU A 312 -15.75 57.57 -29.40
CA GLU A 312 -14.67 58.25 -30.10
C GLU A 312 -14.60 59.70 -29.63
N THR A 313 -13.46 60.17 -29.15
CA THR A 313 -13.07 61.58 -29.30
C THR A 313 -11.57 61.76 -29.00
N LEU A 314 -10.84 62.21 -30.04
CA LEU A 314 -9.64 63.07 -30.02
C LEU A 314 -8.32 62.42 -29.56
N LYS A 315 -7.37 62.13 -30.48
CA LYS A 315 -6.34 63.08 -30.98
C LYS A 315 -5.62 63.83 -29.84
N PHE A 316 -4.43 63.37 -29.45
CA PHE A 316 -3.10 63.92 -29.78
C PHE A 316 -2.03 62.92 -29.35
#